data_AF-A0A914MZT3-F1
#
_entry.id   AF-A0A914MZT3-F1
#
_cell.length_a   1.000
_cell.length_b   1.000
_cell.length_c   1.000
_cell.angle_alpha   90.00
_cell.angle_beta   90.00
_cell.angle_gamma   90.00
#
_symmetry.space_group_name_H-M   'P 1'
#
loop_
_entity.id
_entity.type
_entity.pdbx_description
1 polymer ?
#
loop_
_entity_poly.entity_id
_entity_poly.type
_entity_poly.pdbx_seq_one_letter_code
_entity_poly.pdbx_strand_id
1 'polypeptide(L)'
;MEENKQVYRVKLTNLPKYMGFADINKFVKNNLGKIGFSKLKYNGHVTFFNLASEEDAIESAKILNNSIFKKENVNAEVIVKKGENEKKPVKNVNTFKTAADMVTPLANMPYEEQLEFKFNLSHDIMLYIIRKLNYANVYDTFCYNVLQKVFFFIFF
;
A
#
# COMPACT_ATOMS: atom_id res chain seq x y z
N MET A 1 38.14 -9.44 9.83
CA MET A 1 37.05 -10.39 9.58
C MET A 1 35.77 -9.56 9.57
N GLU A 2 35.28 -9.21 8.39
CA GLU A 2 34.02 -8.47 8.27
C GLU A 2 32.89 -9.49 8.45
N GLU A 3 32.20 -9.41 9.60
CA GLU A 3 30.98 -10.17 9.81
C GLU A 3 29.94 -9.68 8.79
N ASN A 4 29.57 -10.57 7.87
CA ASN A 4 28.46 -10.35 6.95
C ASN A 4 27.19 -10.09 7.78
N LYS A 5 26.83 -8.81 7.94
CA LYS A 5 25.65 -8.39 8.69
C LYS A 5 24.40 -8.86 7.94
N GLN A 6 23.94 -10.06 8.23
CA GLN A 6 22.70 -10.61 7.69
C GLN A 6 21.55 -9.72 8.13
N VAL A 7 20.87 -9.12 7.16
CA VAL A 7 19.71 -8.28 7.43
C VAL A 7 18.47 -9.11 7.23
N TYR A 8 17.84 -9.48 8.35
CA TYR A 8 16.55 -10.15 8.36
C TYR A 8 15.45 -9.14 8.07
N ARG A 9 14.78 -9.28 6.93
CA ARG A 9 13.75 -8.33 6.48
C ARG A 9 12.49 -9.08 6.11
N VAL A 10 11.35 -8.62 6.60
CA VAL A 10 10.04 -9.18 6.24
C VAL A 10 9.32 -8.21 5.32
N LYS A 11 8.70 -8.74 4.27
CA LYS A 11 7.91 -8.02 3.28
C LYS A 11 6.44 -8.35 3.48
N LEU A 12 5.62 -7.29 3.57
CA LEU A 12 4.17 -7.37 3.62
C LEU A 12 3.59 -6.87 2.31
N THR A 13 2.71 -7.66 1.70
CA THR A 13 1.98 -7.36 0.46
C THR A 13 0.47 -7.48 0.67
N ASN A 14 -0.30 -7.02 -0.33
CA ASN A 14 -1.76 -6.96 -0.27
C ASN A 14 -2.29 -6.02 0.83
N LEU A 15 -1.75 -4.79 0.85
CA LEU A 15 -2.20 -3.74 1.76
C LEU A 15 -3.30 -2.87 1.09
N PRO A 16 -4.28 -2.37 1.87
CA PRO A 16 -5.33 -1.52 1.34
C PRO A 16 -4.76 -0.29 0.62
N LYS A 17 -5.32 0.03 -0.55
CA LYS A 17 -4.82 1.08 -1.48
C LYS A 17 -4.70 2.48 -0.86
N TYR A 18 -5.57 2.82 0.10
CA TYR A 18 -5.68 4.16 0.68
C TYR A 18 -5.27 4.20 2.16
N MET A 19 -4.09 3.66 2.44
CA MET A 19 -3.62 3.44 3.80
C MET A 19 -2.49 4.39 4.21
N GLY A 20 -2.55 4.92 5.43
CA GLY A 20 -1.49 5.76 5.98
C GLY A 20 -0.38 4.96 6.69
N PHE A 21 0.85 5.51 6.70
CA PHE A 21 1.99 4.92 7.40
C PHE A 21 1.71 4.65 8.89
N ALA A 22 1.02 5.58 9.56
CA ALA A 22 0.73 5.48 10.99
C ALA A 22 -0.09 4.24 11.35
N ASP A 23 -1.09 3.92 10.53
CA ASP A 23 -1.96 2.78 10.77
C ASP A 23 -1.26 1.45 10.46
N ILE A 24 -0.38 1.43 9.45
CA ILE A 24 0.45 0.25 9.15
C ILE A 24 1.44 0.00 10.29
N ASN A 25 2.03 1.06 10.82
CA ASN A 25 2.91 0.99 11.98
C ASN A 25 2.17 0.41 13.20
N LYS A 26 0.92 0.84 13.44
CA LYS A 26 0.07 0.27 14.49
C LYS A 26 -0.24 -1.21 14.26
N PHE A 27 -0.58 -1.59 13.03
CA PHE A 27 -0.87 -2.99 12.68
C PHE A 27 0.31 -3.91 12.94
N VAL A 28 1.49 -3.52 12.45
CA VAL A 28 2.74 -4.25 12.64
C VAL A 28 3.02 -4.37 14.14
N LYS A 29 2.97 -3.27 14.90
CA LYS A 29 3.17 -3.31 16.37
C LYS A 29 2.16 -4.21 17.10
N ASN A 30 0.88 -4.16 16.73
CA ASN A 30 -0.16 -4.95 17.39
C ASN A 30 0.02 -6.45 17.16
N ASN A 31 0.40 -6.87 15.95
CA ASN A 31 0.59 -8.29 15.64
C ASN A 31 1.95 -8.83 16.10
N LEU A 32 3.00 -8.01 16.06
CA LEU A 32 4.34 -8.39 16.51
C LEU A 32 4.50 -8.33 18.03
N GLY A 33 3.68 -7.54 18.72
CA GLY A 33 3.60 -7.47 20.18
C GLY A 33 4.96 -7.14 20.84
N LYS A 34 5.69 -8.19 21.22
CA LYS A 34 7.01 -8.13 21.87
C LYS A 34 8.19 -8.04 20.90
N ILE A 35 8.00 -8.41 19.64
CA ILE A 35 9.06 -8.40 18.62
C ILE A 35 9.26 -6.97 18.11
N GLY A 36 10.36 -6.34 18.51
CA GLY A 36 10.74 -5.00 18.07
C GLY A 36 11.35 -5.03 16.67
N PHE A 37 10.81 -4.23 15.74
CA PHE A 37 11.44 -4.00 14.44
C PHE A 37 12.23 -2.69 14.44
N SER A 38 13.36 -2.69 13.72
CA SER A 38 14.31 -1.57 13.74
C SER A 38 13.88 -0.43 12.80
N LYS A 39 13.44 -0.76 11.59
CA LYS A 39 13.00 0.23 10.59
C LYS A 39 11.87 -0.31 9.74
N LEU A 40 10.79 0.47 9.62
CA LEU A 40 9.66 0.19 8.74
C LEU A 40 9.68 1.17 7.56
N LYS A 41 9.52 0.64 6.34
CA LYS A 41 9.40 1.40 5.10
C LYS A 41 8.11 1.02 4.40
N TYR A 42 7.28 2.01 4.07
CA TYR A 42 6.02 1.83 3.37
C TYR A 42 6.04 2.52 2.01
N ASN A 43 5.67 1.78 0.96
CA ASN A 43 5.64 2.27 -0.42
C ASN A 43 4.20 2.24 -1.00
N GLY A 44 3.15 2.47 -0.19
CA GLY A 44 1.76 2.45 -0.64
C GLY A 44 1.16 1.04 -0.74
N HIS A 45 1.83 0.13 -1.44
CA HIS A 45 1.34 -1.24 -1.68
C HIS A 45 2.12 -2.32 -0.94
N VAL A 46 3.36 -2.00 -0.55
CA VAL A 46 4.28 -2.95 0.07
C VAL A 46 4.92 -2.28 1.29
N THR A 47 4.97 -3.02 2.39
CA THR A 47 5.70 -2.61 3.59
C THR A 47 6.88 -3.55 3.81
N PHE A 48 8.00 -3.00 4.23
CA PHE A 48 9.14 -3.77 4.63
C PHE A 48 9.58 -3.36 6.02
N PHE A 49 9.86 -4.32 6.89
CA PHE A 49 10.44 -4.05 8.20
C PHE A 49 11.63 -4.95 8.46
N ASN A 50 12.64 -4.39 9.14
CA ASN A 50 13.87 -5.10 9.49
C ASN A 50 13.79 -5.59 10.95
N LEU A 51 14.23 -6.82 11.18
CA LEU A 51 14.28 -7.48 12.48
C LEU A 51 15.73 -7.81 12.86
N ALA A 52 15.95 -8.05 14.16
CA ALA A 52 17.28 -8.33 14.70
C ALA A 52 17.67 -9.81 14.61
N SER A 53 16.69 -10.72 14.71
CA SER A 53 16.89 -12.17 14.69
C SER A 53 16.23 -12.85 13.48
N GLU A 54 16.80 -13.97 13.04
CA GLU A 54 16.22 -14.85 12.01
C GLU A 54 14.95 -15.54 12.50
N GLU A 55 14.99 -15.99 13.75
CA GLU A 55 13.89 -16.69 14.42
C GLU A 55 12.68 -15.77 14.52
N ASP A 56 12.89 -14.54 15.00
CA ASP A 56 11.87 -13.50 15.05
C ASP A 56 11.29 -13.22 13.66
N ALA A 57 12.10 -13.25 12.59
CA ALA A 57 11.62 -12.99 11.24
C ALA A 57 10.71 -14.08 10.70
N ILE A 58 11.04 -15.34 10.97
CA ILE A 58 10.23 -16.50 10.59
C ILE A 58 8.92 -16.50 11.38
N GLU A 59 8.97 -16.26 12.69
CA GLU A 59 7.76 -16.15 13.53
C GLU A 59 6.87 -14.99 13.10
N SER A 60 7.46 -13.83 12.88
CA SER A 60 6.75 -12.64 12.41
C SER A 60 6.05 -12.89 11.07
N ALA A 61 6.73 -13.54 10.13
CA ALA A 61 6.12 -13.87 8.85
C ALA A 61 4.98 -14.88 9.01
N LYS A 62 5.12 -15.90 9.87
CA LYS A 62 4.03 -16.84 10.15
C LYS A 62 2.82 -16.16 10.77
N ILE A 63 3.03 -15.27 11.73
CA ILE A 63 1.95 -14.53 12.42
C ILE A 63 1.25 -13.55 11.47
N LEU A 64 2.03 -12.85 10.65
CA LEU A 64 1.50 -11.82 9.75
C LEU A 64 0.91 -12.40 8.48
N ASN A 65 1.30 -13.62 8.07
CA ASN A 65 0.75 -14.26 6.90
C ASN A 65 -0.71 -14.65 7.15
N ASN A 66 -1.61 -14.21 6.26
CA ASN A 66 -3.06 -14.30 6.41
C ASN A 66 -3.67 -13.51 7.57
N SER A 67 -2.91 -12.59 8.19
CA SER A 67 -3.49 -11.69 9.20
C SER A 67 -4.47 -10.71 8.54
N ILE A 68 -5.63 -10.51 9.18
CA ILE A 68 -6.69 -9.64 8.65
C ILE A 68 -6.34 -8.20 8.98
N PHE A 69 -6.15 -7.38 7.95
CA PHE A 69 -6.00 -5.94 8.08
C PHE A 69 -7.11 -5.20 7.34
N LYS A 70 -7.96 -4.50 8.09
CA LYS A 70 -9.08 -3.70 7.54
C LYS A 70 -9.91 -4.45 6.47
N LYS A 71 -10.16 -5.75 6.70
CA LYS A 71 -10.92 -6.69 5.85
C LYS A 71 -10.16 -7.32 4.66
N GLU A 72 -8.87 -7.05 4.50
CA GLU A 72 -8.01 -7.73 3.52
C GLU A 72 -7.03 -8.67 4.23
N ASN A 73 -6.71 -9.80 3.59
CA ASN A 73 -5.68 -10.72 4.09
C ASN A 73 -4.30 -10.22 3.66
N VAL A 74 -3.43 -9.96 4.62
CA VAL A 74 -2.06 -9.52 4.35
C VAL A 74 -1.18 -10.74 4.15
N ASN A 75 -0.31 -10.68 3.15
CA ASN A 75 0.68 -11.73 2.89
C ASN A 75 2.04 -11.28 3.44
N ALA A 76 2.72 -12.17 4.16
CA ALA A 76 4.01 -11.89 4.77
C ALA A 76 5.07 -12.90 4.29
N GLU A 77 6.17 -12.38 3.77
CA GLU A 77 7.29 -13.16 3.23
C GLU A 77 8.60 -12.75 3.93
N VAL A 78 9.38 -13.72 4.39
CA VAL A 78 10.74 -13.48 4.89
C VAL A 78 11.68 -13.29 3.70
N ILE A 79 12.40 -12.18 3.69
CA ILE A 79 13.47 -11.89 2.74
C ILE A 79 14.77 -11.88 3.54
N VAL A 80 15.50 -13.00 3.51
CA VAL A 80 16.87 -13.04 4.03
C VAL A 80 17.77 -12.46 2.95
N LYS A 81 18.27 -11.24 3.16
CA LYS A 81 19.37 -10.73 2.35
C LYS A 81 20.68 -11.20 2.96
N LYS A 82 21.28 -12.22 2.37
CA LYS A 82 22.72 -12.49 2.59
C LYS A 82 23.48 -11.26 2.08
N GLY A 83 24.49 -10.84 2.82
CA GLY A 83 25.27 -9.62 2.57
C GLY A 83 26.13 -9.67 1.31
N GLU A 84 25.62 -10.19 0.20
CA GLU A 84 26.19 -9.89 -1.10
C GLU A 84 25.62 -8.56 -1.56
N ASN A 85 26.50 -7.77 -2.18
CA ASN A 85 26.13 -6.63 -2.99
C ASN A 85 25.28 -7.08 -4.18
N GLU A 86 24.09 -7.60 -3.92
CA GLU A 86 23.00 -7.65 -4.86
C GLU A 86 22.59 -6.19 -5.06
N LYS A 87 23.34 -5.54 -5.96
CA LYS A 87 22.75 -4.60 -6.91
C LYS A 87 21.36 -5.15 -7.15
N LYS A 88 20.35 -4.44 -6.64
CA LYS A 88 18.93 -4.71 -6.91
C LYS A 88 18.88 -5.22 -8.35
N PRO A 89 18.17 -6.30 -8.72
CA PRO A 89 17.83 -6.47 -10.12
C PRO A 89 17.27 -5.11 -10.49
N VAL A 90 18.03 -4.39 -11.32
CA VAL A 90 17.68 -3.05 -11.71
C VAL A 90 16.34 -3.33 -12.34
N LYS A 91 15.26 -2.91 -11.66
CA LYS A 91 14.03 -2.66 -12.38
C LYS A 91 14.48 -1.57 -13.33
N ASN A 92 14.97 -1.98 -14.50
CA ASN A 92 15.14 -1.17 -15.69
C ASN A 92 13.73 -0.79 -16.12
N VAL A 93 13.07 -0.07 -15.23
CA VAL A 93 12.07 0.92 -15.55
C VAL A 93 12.69 2.20 -14.98
N ASN A 94 13.92 2.49 -15.42
CA ASN A 94 14.32 3.87 -15.62
C ASN A 94 13.39 4.41 -16.72
N THR A 95 12.13 4.66 -16.35
CA THR A 95 11.43 5.77 -16.96
C THR A 95 12.19 6.97 -16.41
N PHE A 96 13.23 7.40 -17.13
CA PHE A 96 13.69 8.76 -16.99
C PHE A 96 12.46 9.61 -17.31
N LYS A 97 11.67 9.94 -16.30
CA LYS A 97 10.52 10.80 -16.45
C LYS A 97 11.10 12.13 -16.86
N THR A 98 10.87 12.51 -18.11
CA THR A 98 11.24 13.82 -18.60
C THR A 98 10.51 14.85 -17.73
N ALA A 99 11.00 16.08 -17.64
CA ALA A 99 10.26 17.14 -16.97
C ALA A 99 8.79 17.22 -17.47
N ALA A 100 8.58 16.93 -18.75
CA ALA A 100 7.26 16.77 -19.37
C ALA A 100 6.39 15.65 -18.74
N ASP A 101 6.97 14.47 -18.43
CA ASP A 101 6.26 13.36 -17.78
C ASP A 101 5.98 13.63 -16.29
N MET A 102 6.73 14.54 -15.67
CA MET A 102 6.46 14.97 -14.28
C MET A 102 5.36 16.04 -14.23
N VAL A 103 5.39 16.98 -15.17
CA VAL A 103 4.41 18.09 -15.24
C VAL A 103 3.06 17.62 -15.81
N THR A 104 3.08 16.63 -16.70
CA THR A 104 1.88 16.07 -17.34
C THR A 104 2.05 14.56 -17.59
N PRO A 105 1.84 13.73 -16.55
CA PRO A 105 2.12 12.29 -16.61
C PRO A 105 1.31 11.50 -17.65
N LEU A 106 0.19 12.04 -18.11
CA LEU A 106 -0.71 11.40 -19.08
C LEU A 106 -0.56 11.95 -20.51
N ALA A 107 0.43 12.82 -20.77
CA ALA A 107 0.60 13.48 -22.07
C ALA A 107 0.81 12.51 -23.25
N ASN A 108 1.36 11.33 -22.99
CA ASN A 108 1.63 10.31 -24.01
C ASN A 108 0.39 9.53 -24.45
N MET A 109 -0.77 9.79 -23.83
CA MET A 109 -2.05 9.13 -24.08
C MET A 109 -3.00 10.07 -24.83
N PRO A 110 -3.86 9.57 -25.74
CA PRO A 110 -4.89 10.38 -26.38
C PRO A 110 -5.79 11.09 -25.35
N TYR A 111 -6.23 12.31 -25.66
CA TYR A 111 -6.96 13.15 -24.71
C TYR A 111 -8.21 12.48 -24.12
N GLU A 112 -8.96 11.74 -24.93
CA GLU A 112 -10.17 11.05 -24.47
C GLU A 112 -9.86 9.97 -23.43
N GLU A 113 -8.82 9.17 -23.64
CA GLU A 113 -8.37 8.19 -22.66
C GLU A 113 -7.87 8.87 -21.37
N GLN A 114 -7.26 10.06 -21.47
CA GLN A 114 -6.87 10.83 -20.27
C GLN A 114 -8.09 11.29 -19.47
N LEU A 115 -9.16 11.70 -20.15
CA LEU A 115 -10.41 12.12 -19.51
C LEU A 115 -11.07 10.96 -18.79
N GLU A 116 -11.21 9.81 -19.45
CA GLU A 116 -11.76 8.60 -18.84
C GLU A 116 -10.94 8.16 -17.63
N PHE A 117 -9.61 8.17 -17.74
CA PHE A 117 -8.73 7.81 -16.63
C PHE A 117 -8.91 8.73 -15.43
N LYS A 118 -8.96 10.05 -15.67
CA LYS A 118 -9.18 11.05 -14.61
C LYS A 118 -10.57 10.91 -13.99
N PHE A 119 -11.59 10.67 -14.81
CA PHE A 119 -12.95 10.46 -14.36
C PHE A 119 -13.04 9.23 -13.46
N ASN A 120 -12.55 8.08 -13.92
CA ASN A 120 -12.56 6.83 -13.17
C ASN A 120 -11.79 6.95 -11.85
N LEU A 121 -10.61 7.59 -11.87
CA LEU A 121 -9.83 7.81 -10.65
C LEU A 121 -10.59 8.69 -9.65
N SER A 122 -11.23 9.77 -10.12
CA SER A 122 -12.03 10.65 -9.27
C SER A 122 -13.24 9.93 -8.68
N HIS A 123 -13.90 9.10 -9.48
CA HIS A 123 -15.05 8.30 -9.10
C HIS A 123 -14.69 7.28 -8.02
N ASP A 124 -13.60 6.53 -8.19
CA ASP A 124 -13.10 5.56 -7.21
C ASP A 124 -12.79 6.20 -5.86
N ILE A 125 -12.11 7.35 -5.88
CA ILE A 125 -11.78 8.11 -4.67
C ILE A 125 -13.06 8.61 -4.00
N MET A 126 -14.02 9.12 -4.77
CA MET A 126 -15.30 9.60 -4.26
C MET A 126 -16.08 8.46 -3.59
N LEU A 127 -16.19 7.30 -4.23
CA LEU A 127 -16.83 6.11 -3.64
C LEU A 127 -16.13 5.67 -2.35
N TYR A 128 -14.79 5.68 -2.33
CA TYR A 128 -14.02 5.37 -1.12
C TYR A 128 -14.34 6.35 0.02
N ILE A 129 -14.37 7.66 -0.26
CA ILE A 129 -14.69 8.70 0.72
C ILE A 129 -16.13 8.51 1.24
N ILE A 130 -17.10 8.32 0.35
CA ILE A 130 -18.51 8.12 0.75
C ILE A 130 -18.64 6.89 1.65
N ARG A 131 -17.98 5.77 1.32
CA ARG A 131 -17.96 4.58 2.17
C ARG A 131 -17.37 4.86 3.55
N LYS A 132 -16.37 5.74 3.65
CA LYS A 132 -15.77 6.15 4.94
C LYS A 132 -16.68 7.08 5.73
N LEU A 133 -17.34 8.02 5.08
CA LEU A 133 -18.32 8.92 5.72
C LEU A 133 -19.51 8.14 6.28
N ASN A 134 -20.03 7.17 5.51
CA ASN A 134 -21.08 6.26 5.97
C ASN A 134 -20.62 5.43 7.18
N TYR A 135 -19.39 4.90 7.17
CA TYR A 135 -18.85 4.17 8.32
C TYR A 135 -18.71 5.06 9.57
N ALA A 136 -18.41 6.34 9.39
CA ALA A 136 -18.28 7.31 10.47
C ALA A 136 -19.63 7.88 10.96
N ASN A 137 -20.77 7.42 10.43
CA ASN A 137 -22.13 7.94 10.72
C ASN A 137 -22.24 9.47 10.57
N VAL A 138 -21.46 10.07 9.68
CA VAL A 138 -21.57 11.50 9.35
C VAL A 138 -22.69 11.64 8.32
N TYR A 139 -23.93 11.56 8.77
CA TYR A 139 -25.11 11.79 7.94
C TYR A 139 -25.47 13.27 7.94
N ASP A 140 -24.88 14.03 7.03
CA ASP A 140 -25.55 15.21 6.51
C ASP A 140 -26.46 14.76 5.35
N THR A 141 -27.68 15.30 5.32
CA THR A 141 -28.74 15.12 4.30
C THR A 141 -28.27 15.33 2.86
N PHE A 142 -27.06 15.85 2.67
CA PHE A 142 -26.39 16.05 1.38
C PHE A 142 -25.98 14.73 0.68
N CYS A 143 -25.54 13.71 1.44
CA CYS A 143 -24.99 12.47 0.86
C CYS A 143 -26.05 11.57 0.19
N TYR A 144 -27.30 11.57 0.69
CA TYR A 144 -28.36 10.72 0.15
C TYR A 144 -28.78 11.16 -1.27
N ASN A 145 -28.85 12.47 -1.50
CA ASN A 145 -29.22 13.04 -2.81
C ASN A 145 -28.12 12.85 -3.86
N VAL A 146 -26.84 12.93 -3.47
CA VAL A 146 -25.71 12.68 -4.39
C VAL A 146 -25.61 11.19 -4.71
N LEU A 147 -25.75 10.32 -3.72
CA LEU A 147 -25.76 8.87 -3.93
C LEU A 147 -26.90 8.43 -4.85
N GLN A 148 -28.12 8.91 -4.64
CA GLN A 148 -29.23 8.61 -5.55
C GLN A 148 -28.96 9.05 -6.98
N LYS A 149 -28.42 10.25 -7.20
CA LYS A 149 -28.13 10.74 -8.55
C LYS A 149 -27.00 9.97 -9.24
N VAL A 150 -25.95 9.58 -8.51
CA VAL A 150 -24.84 8.78 -9.06
C VAL A 150 -25.30 7.35 -9.37
N PHE A 151 -26.13 6.74 -8.52
CA PHE A 151 -26.69 5.42 -8.79
C PHE A 151 -27.74 5.42 -9.92
N PHE A 152 -28.49 6.51 -10.11
CA PHE A 152 -29.50 6.60 -11.18
C PHE A 152 -28.87 6.66 -12.58
N PHE A 153 -27.66 7.21 -12.71
CA PHE A 153 -26.88 7.21 -13.96
C PHE A 153 -26.25 5.86 -14.33
N ILE A 154 -26.35 4.85 -13.46
CA ILE A 154 -25.78 3.51 -13.69
C ILE A 154 -26.82 2.55 -14.32
N PHE A 155 -28.11 2.91 -14.34
CA PHE A 155 -29.20 2.05 -14.80
C PHE A 155 -30.03 2.60 -15.98
N PHE A 156 -29.57 3.67 -16.64
CA PHE A 156 -30.10 4.18 -17.91
C PHE A 156 -28.94 4.62 -18.80
#